data_AF-A0A3M1VAG6-F1
#
_entry.id   AF-A0A3M1VAG6-F1
#
_cell.length_a   1.000
_cell.length_b   1.000
_cell.length_c   1.000
_cell.angle_alpha   90.00
_cell.angle_beta   90.00
_cell.angle_gamma   90.00
#
_symmetry.space_group_name_H-M   'P 1'
#
loop_
_entity.id
_entity.type
_entity.pdbx_description
1 polymer ?
#
loop_
_entity_poly.entity_id
_entity_poly.type
_entity_poly.pdbx_seq_one_letter_code
_entity_poly.pdbx_strand_id
1 'polypeptide(L)'
;MAATSPTEAASDAAGTSPAQTPGADETSVTADRTDAPAASSASPRVRWRFHWYYLNPLWLARAGLRVVVRAARSGLWRLAGGVRDLLRRALRAVARQLTPLRVIFAAIVLLIALTAHFRMRQVAREKAAIAFRDAAASGMQSFAAGDFFTAAQQLETAVEALALIDVEGARAQEIRIAAREAAAAADLLDATLDDVIREAERHRRRGRLEEWQEYFRVNFAGQWLVFETAVERYVAEDGSVHYRVAPFYTEQGTRVELDVDLPIFSPLWDHDTQPRPVATDDKQAADSVASSANDATTDVIFAVQLSSCTWEADGSWHVRFNLGTACLWAHLDAYRRLLGLPESDRRSLEPFATELKRVERILKRQASVLGITPKNEAAP
;
A
#
# COMPACT_ATOMS: atom_id res chain seq x y z
N MET A 1 5.61 14.08 60.41
CA MET A 1 6.78 14.42 61.24
C MET A 1 7.34 13.14 61.84
N ALA A 2 8.41 12.61 61.26
CA ALA A 2 9.44 11.78 61.90
C ALA A 2 10.51 11.55 60.82
N ALA A 3 11.70 12.07 61.07
CA ALA A 3 12.89 11.94 60.25
C ALA A 3 13.63 10.63 60.61
N THR A 4 14.31 10.00 59.65
CA THR A 4 15.78 9.89 59.53
C THR A 4 16.17 8.69 58.65
N SER A 5 17.07 8.97 57.70
CA SER A 5 17.98 8.09 56.94
C SER A 5 18.89 7.24 57.87
N PRO A 6 19.89 6.42 57.44
CA PRO A 6 20.54 6.27 56.11
C PRO A 6 20.95 4.82 55.73
N THR A 7 21.63 4.62 54.59
CA THR A 7 22.99 3.99 54.51
C THR A 7 23.31 3.48 53.10
N GLU A 8 24.38 4.07 52.60
CA GLU A 8 25.27 3.82 51.48
C GLU A 8 25.89 2.40 51.44
N ALA A 9 25.99 1.79 50.25
CA ALA A 9 27.01 0.78 49.96
C ALA A 9 27.29 0.74 48.45
N ALA A 10 28.48 1.22 48.09
CA ALA A 10 29.13 1.00 46.81
C ALA A 10 29.69 -0.43 46.71
N SER A 11 29.73 -1.00 45.52
CA SER A 11 30.71 -2.05 45.19
C SER A 11 31.05 -2.00 43.71
N ASP A 12 32.30 -1.63 43.47
CA ASP A 12 33.06 -1.82 42.25
C ASP A 12 33.10 -3.30 41.83
N ALA A 13 33.15 -3.56 40.52
CA ALA A 13 33.96 -4.63 39.94
C ALA A 13 34.10 -4.43 38.43
N ALA A 14 35.21 -3.80 38.05
CA ALA A 14 35.78 -3.86 36.71
C ALA A 14 36.23 -5.30 36.40
N GLY A 15 35.93 -5.78 35.20
CA GLY A 15 36.43 -7.05 34.65
C GLY A 15 36.89 -6.85 33.22
N THR A 16 38.19 -6.64 33.06
CA THR A 16 38.92 -6.47 31.79
C THR A 16 39.73 -7.74 31.52
N SER A 17 39.63 -8.38 30.35
CA SER A 17 40.68 -9.20 29.67
C SER A 17 40.11 -10.13 28.58
N PRO A 18 40.90 -10.66 27.62
CA PRO A 18 41.56 -9.90 26.56
C PRO A 18 41.39 -10.60 25.18
N ALA A 19 42.00 -9.98 24.16
CA ALA A 19 42.14 -10.46 22.80
C ALA A 19 42.92 -11.79 22.67
N GLN A 20 42.50 -12.63 21.73
CA GLN A 20 43.35 -13.60 21.03
C GLN A 20 43.07 -13.53 19.52
N THR A 21 44.15 -13.42 18.76
CA THR A 21 44.28 -13.46 17.30
C THR A 21 45.26 -14.61 16.97
N PRO A 22 45.60 -14.86 15.70
CA PRO A 22 44.90 -15.59 14.65
C PRO A 22 45.51 -17.00 14.40
N GLY A 23 44.81 -17.86 13.65
CA GLY A 23 45.37 -19.11 13.13
C GLY A 23 44.96 -19.31 11.67
N ALA A 24 45.92 -19.13 10.76
CA ALA A 24 45.85 -19.61 9.39
C ALA A 24 46.30 -21.08 9.37
N ASP A 25 45.66 -21.92 8.55
CA ASP A 25 46.39 -22.92 7.76
C ASP A 25 45.55 -23.44 6.59
N GLU A 26 46.23 -23.47 5.45
CA GLU A 26 45.83 -24.09 4.20
C GLU A 26 45.78 -25.62 4.35
N THR A 27 44.88 -26.29 3.64
CA THR A 27 45.25 -27.53 2.95
C THR A 27 44.27 -27.83 1.82
N SER A 28 44.88 -27.94 0.65
CA SER A 28 44.41 -28.51 -0.59
C SER A 28 43.92 -29.95 -0.47
N VAL A 29 42.80 -30.29 -1.12
CA VAL A 29 42.55 -31.64 -1.63
C VAL A 29 41.98 -31.56 -3.05
N THR A 30 42.81 -32.04 -3.97
CA THR A 30 42.50 -32.36 -5.37
C THR A 30 41.91 -33.77 -5.52
N ALA A 31 40.96 -33.85 -6.46
CA ALA A 31 40.59 -35.01 -7.29
C ALA A 31 39.87 -36.21 -6.64
N ASP A 32 38.65 -36.48 -7.08
CA ASP A 32 38.44 -37.70 -7.88
C ASP A 32 37.26 -37.54 -8.86
N ARG A 33 37.40 -38.24 -9.99
CA ARG A 33 36.67 -38.15 -11.25
C ARG A 33 36.07 -39.53 -11.51
N THR A 34 34.77 -39.62 -11.77
CA THR A 34 34.20 -40.79 -12.48
C THR A 34 32.82 -40.46 -13.10
N ASP A 35 32.85 -40.30 -14.42
CA ASP A 35 31.97 -40.88 -15.46
C ASP A 35 30.43 -40.94 -15.30
N ALA A 36 29.76 -40.08 -16.08
CA ALA A 36 28.74 -40.32 -17.15
C ALA A 36 27.72 -41.50 -17.02
N PRO A 37 26.45 -41.40 -17.53
CA PRO A 37 26.14 -40.84 -18.86
C PRO A 37 24.80 -40.10 -19.09
N ALA A 38 24.82 -39.32 -20.18
CA ALA A 38 23.78 -39.01 -21.17
C ALA A 38 22.27 -39.16 -20.82
N ALA A 39 21.56 -38.04 -20.85
CA ALA A 39 20.21 -37.98 -21.43
C ALA A 39 20.01 -36.62 -22.12
N SER A 40 19.64 -36.69 -23.38
CA SER A 40 19.41 -35.57 -24.27
C SER A 40 18.01 -35.01 -24.08
N SER A 41 17.88 -33.68 -23.95
CA SER A 41 16.66 -32.99 -24.32
C SER A 41 17.04 -31.64 -24.93
N ALA A 42 16.84 -31.55 -26.24
CA ALA A 42 17.09 -30.40 -27.06
C ALA A 42 16.30 -29.19 -26.54
N SER A 43 17.00 -28.15 -26.10
CA SER A 43 16.45 -26.81 -25.94
C SER A 43 16.76 -25.99 -27.21
N PRO A 44 15.78 -25.24 -27.75
CA PRO A 44 15.98 -24.45 -28.95
C PRO A 44 16.99 -23.33 -28.67
N ARG A 45 18.14 -23.37 -29.35
CA ARG A 45 19.11 -22.28 -29.40
C ARG A 45 18.49 -21.09 -30.14
N VAL A 46 17.83 -20.20 -29.40
CA VAL A 46 17.48 -18.87 -29.88
C VAL A 46 18.78 -18.08 -30.01
N ARG A 47 19.24 -17.95 -31.25
CA ARG A 47 20.42 -17.20 -31.63
C ARG A 47 20.08 -15.70 -31.60
N TRP A 48 20.24 -15.07 -30.44
CA TRP A 48 20.13 -13.62 -30.30
C TRP A 48 21.25 -12.94 -31.08
N ARG A 49 20.96 -12.51 -32.30
CA ARG A 49 21.78 -11.52 -33.02
C ARG A 49 21.56 -10.17 -32.34
N PHE A 50 22.45 -9.80 -31.42
CA PHE A 50 22.58 -8.41 -30.97
C PHE A 50 23.06 -7.56 -32.15
N HIS A 51 22.13 -6.95 -32.87
CA HIS A 51 22.42 -5.79 -33.71
C HIS A 51 22.61 -4.60 -32.77
N TRP A 52 23.87 -4.24 -32.54
CA TRP A 52 24.25 -2.95 -31.98
C TRP A 52 23.85 -1.84 -32.96
N TYR A 53 22.59 -1.42 -32.90
CA TYR A 53 22.24 -0.07 -33.32
C TYR A 53 22.71 0.86 -32.21
N TYR A 54 23.72 1.66 -32.49
CA TYR A 54 24.03 2.86 -31.73
C TYR A 54 22.80 3.78 -31.74
N LEU A 55 21.92 3.60 -30.75
CA LEU A 55 20.88 4.55 -30.40
C LEU A 55 21.58 5.77 -29.80
N ASN A 56 21.86 6.73 -30.67
CA ASN A 56 22.35 8.04 -30.29
C ASN A 56 21.36 8.65 -29.27
N PRO A 57 21.73 8.88 -28.00
CA PRO A 57 20.81 9.38 -26.96
C PRO A 57 20.23 10.76 -27.30
N LEU A 58 20.83 11.47 -28.25
CA LEU A 58 20.29 12.71 -28.82
C LEU A 58 19.02 12.51 -29.69
N TRP A 59 18.76 11.30 -30.19
CA TRP A 59 17.60 11.03 -31.06
C TRP A 59 16.32 10.73 -30.27
N LEU A 60 16.42 9.98 -29.16
CA LEU A 60 15.30 9.78 -28.23
C LEU A 60 14.94 11.07 -27.48
N ALA A 61 15.94 11.89 -27.13
CA ALA A 61 15.70 13.23 -26.60
C ALA A 61 14.98 14.13 -27.62
N ARG A 62 15.28 14.02 -28.93
CA ARG A 62 14.58 14.79 -30.00
C ARG A 62 13.19 14.27 -30.33
N ALA A 63 12.93 12.97 -30.22
CA ALA A 63 11.62 12.38 -30.49
C ALA A 63 10.64 12.62 -29.33
N GLY A 64 11.10 12.46 -28.07
CA GLY A 64 10.33 12.80 -26.88
C GLY A 64 10.00 14.29 -26.79
N LEU A 65 10.97 15.17 -27.12
CA LEU A 65 10.73 16.61 -27.16
C LEU A 65 9.70 17.02 -28.22
N ARG A 66 9.59 16.32 -29.36
CA ARG A 66 8.57 16.64 -30.38
C ARG A 66 7.16 16.19 -30.02
N VAL A 67 7.00 15.08 -29.29
CA VAL A 67 5.68 14.61 -28.84
C VAL A 67 5.19 15.43 -27.64
N VAL A 68 6.08 15.77 -26.70
CA VAL A 68 5.76 16.67 -25.58
C VAL A 68 5.49 18.10 -26.09
N VAL A 69 6.25 18.60 -27.07
CA VAL A 69 5.99 19.92 -27.69
C VAL A 69 4.71 19.93 -28.54
N ARG A 70 4.19 18.78 -29.00
CA ARG A 70 2.96 18.70 -29.81
C ARG A 70 1.70 18.45 -28.95
N ALA A 71 1.81 17.68 -27.87
CA ALA A 71 0.75 17.51 -26.86
C ALA A 71 0.60 18.77 -25.96
N ALA A 72 1.70 19.44 -25.61
CA ALA A 72 1.66 20.77 -25.01
C ALA A 72 1.20 21.87 -26.01
N ARG A 73 1.02 21.56 -27.30
CA ARG A 73 0.54 22.53 -28.30
C ARG A 73 -0.97 22.49 -28.53
N SER A 74 -1.69 21.45 -28.13
CA SER A 74 -3.13 21.34 -28.39
C SER A 74 -3.99 21.68 -27.16
N GLY A 75 -3.60 21.23 -25.96
CA GLY A 75 -4.30 21.57 -24.71
C GLY A 75 -3.89 22.94 -24.15
N LEU A 76 -2.60 23.26 -24.21
CA LEU A 76 -2.07 24.52 -23.66
C LEU A 76 -2.48 25.74 -24.49
N TRP A 77 -2.82 25.62 -25.78
CA TRP A 77 -3.21 26.79 -26.59
C TRP A 77 -4.63 27.30 -26.33
N ARG A 78 -5.53 26.46 -25.80
CA ARG A 78 -6.88 26.92 -25.42
C ARG A 78 -6.91 27.63 -24.07
N LEU A 79 -6.08 27.18 -23.10
CA LEU A 79 -5.88 27.92 -21.84
C LEU A 79 -4.90 29.09 -22.00
N ALA A 80 -3.88 28.97 -22.86
CA ALA A 80 -2.97 30.07 -23.16
C ALA A 80 -3.64 31.18 -23.95
N GLY A 81 -4.71 30.94 -24.72
CA GLY A 81 -5.47 32.04 -25.35
C GLY A 81 -6.05 32.99 -24.29
N GLY A 82 -6.78 32.44 -23.31
CA GLY A 82 -7.37 33.21 -22.21
C GLY A 82 -6.32 33.84 -21.30
N VAL A 83 -5.29 33.07 -20.90
CA VAL A 83 -4.21 33.58 -20.05
C VAL A 83 -3.36 34.63 -20.76
N ARG A 84 -3.09 34.48 -22.06
CA ARG A 84 -2.30 35.43 -22.85
C ARG A 84 -3.08 36.70 -23.13
N ASP A 85 -4.40 36.63 -23.30
CA ASP A 85 -5.23 37.82 -23.44
C ASP A 85 -5.44 38.55 -22.11
N LEU A 86 -5.57 37.83 -20.99
CA LEU A 86 -5.54 38.41 -19.64
C LEU A 86 -4.19 39.05 -19.33
N LEU A 87 -3.07 38.38 -19.63
CA LEU A 87 -1.72 38.94 -19.53
C LEU A 87 -1.55 40.16 -20.43
N ARG A 88 -2.04 40.13 -21.68
CA ARG A 88 -1.92 41.29 -22.59
C ARG A 88 -2.80 42.47 -22.17
N ARG A 89 -3.95 42.24 -21.53
CA ARG A 89 -4.80 43.30 -20.98
C ARG A 89 -4.18 43.88 -19.70
N ALA A 90 -3.69 43.03 -18.80
CA ALA A 90 -2.95 43.44 -17.60
C ALA A 90 -1.66 44.19 -17.97
N LEU A 91 -0.85 43.66 -18.89
CA LEU A 91 0.38 44.29 -19.37
C LEU A 91 0.11 45.63 -20.06
N ARG A 92 -0.97 45.80 -20.83
CA ARG A 92 -1.31 47.09 -21.45
C ARG A 92 -1.84 48.13 -20.47
N ALA A 93 -2.59 47.71 -19.45
CA ALA A 93 -3.02 48.60 -18.37
C ALA A 93 -1.84 49.09 -17.52
N VAL A 94 -0.92 48.18 -17.22
CA VAL A 94 0.28 48.44 -16.41
C VAL A 94 1.36 49.21 -17.20
N ALA A 95 1.50 48.97 -18.51
CA ALA A 95 2.50 49.63 -19.36
C ALA A 95 2.30 51.15 -19.49
N ARG A 96 1.10 51.69 -19.22
CA ARG A 96 0.87 53.15 -19.24
C ARG A 96 1.38 53.87 -17.99
N GLN A 97 1.68 53.15 -16.91
CA GLN A 97 2.14 53.72 -15.63
C GLN A 97 3.57 53.31 -15.24
N LEU A 98 4.19 52.38 -15.98
CA LEU A 98 5.56 51.94 -15.70
C LEU A 98 6.56 52.63 -16.64
N THR A 99 7.36 53.54 -16.08
CA THR A 99 8.62 53.97 -16.69
C THR A 99 9.50 52.74 -16.98
N PRO A 100 10.28 52.72 -18.08
CA PRO A 100 11.08 51.55 -18.49
C PRO A 100 11.98 50.99 -17.37
N LEU A 101 12.46 51.85 -16.46
CA LEU A 101 13.25 51.45 -15.30
C LEU A 101 12.50 50.56 -14.28
N ARG A 102 11.18 50.76 -14.10
CA ARG A 102 10.36 49.96 -13.17
C ARG A 102 10.11 48.55 -13.69
N VAL A 103 10.03 48.38 -15.01
CA VAL A 103 9.88 47.06 -15.65
C VAL A 103 11.12 46.21 -15.41
N ILE A 104 12.31 46.81 -15.56
CA ILE A 104 13.59 46.14 -15.28
C ILE A 104 13.65 45.72 -13.82
N PHE A 105 13.29 46.61 -12.88
CA PHE A 105 13.28 46.29 -11.45
C PHE A 105 12.31 45.14 -11.12
N ALA A 106 11.10 45.16 -11.66
CA ALA A 106 10.12 44.08 -11.46
C ALA A 106 10.63 42.74 -12.00
N ALA A 107 11.31 42.74 -13.15
CA ALA A 107 11.91 41.52 -13.71
C ALA A 107 13.03 40.97 -12.82
N ILE A 108 13.88 41.84 -12.27
CA ILE A 108 14.94 41.46 -11.31
C ILE A 108 14.33 40.87 -10.03
N VAL A 109 13.31 41.53 -9.45
CA VAL A 109 12.62 41.04 -8.25
C VAL A 109 11.96 39.68 -8.50
N LEU A 110 11.29 39.52 -9.64
CA LEU A 110 10.68 38.24 -10.03
C LEU A 110 11.74 37.14 -10.17
N LEU A 111 12.88 37.44 -10.80
CA LEU A 111 13.98 36.49 -10.92
C LEU A 111 14.51 36.08 -9.54
N ILE A 112 14.75 37.03 -8.64
CA ILE A 112 15.21 36.77 -7.27
C ILE A 112 14.21 35.89 -6.52
N ALA A 113 12.91 36.23 -6.59
CA ALA A 113 11.86 35.46 -5.94
C ALA A 113 11.78 34.02 -6.48
N LEU A 114 11.89 33.86 -7.80
CA LEU A 114 11.89 32.56 -8.45
C LEU A 114 13.12 31.73 -8.05
N THR A 115 14.32 32.34 -8.05
CA THR A 115 15.56 31.68 -7.61
C THR A 115 15.50 31.27 -6.14
N ALA A 116 14.98 32.14 -5.25
CA ALA A 116 14.79 31.82 -3.84
C ALA A 116 13.82 30.64 -3.65
N HIS A 117 12.68 30.66 -4.36
CA HIS A 117 11.72 29.56 -4.35
C HIS A 117 12.34 28.24 -4.83
N PHE A 118 13.07 28.24 -5.95
CA PHE A 118 13.77 27.05 -6.44
C PHE A 118 14.80 26.54 -5.44
N ARG A 119 15.59 27.42 -4.82
CA ARG A 119 16.58 27.04 -3.81
C ARG A 119 15.93 26.41 -2.58
N MET A 120 14.85 27.01 -2.07
CA MET A 120 14.09 26.45 -0.95
C MET A 120 13.51 25.08 -1.30
N ARG A 121 12.98 24.92 -2.52
CA ARG A 121 12.43 23.65 -3.00
C ARG A 121 13.51 22.56 -3.14
N GLN A 122 14.72 22.90 -3.58
CA GLN A 122 15.85 21.96 -3.63
C GLN A 122 16.28 21.52 -2.24
N VAL A 123 16.46 22.47 -1.31
CA VAL A 123 16.81 22.15 0.08
C VAL A 123 15.73 21.29 0.74
N ALA A 124 14.45 21.56 0.49
CA ALA A 124 13.36 20.74 1.00
C ALA A 124 13.41 19.30 0.45
N ARG A 125 13.71 19.12 -0.85
CA ARG A 125 13.86 17.80 -1.46
C ARG A 125 15.07 17.03 -0.94
N GLU A 126 16.20 17.69 -0.74
CA GLU A 126 17.41 17.08 -0.16
C GLU A 126 17.14 16.60 1.28
N LYS A 127 16.50 17.45 2.10
CA LYS A 127 16.09 17.08 3.47
C LYS A 127 15.09 15.93 3.47
N ALA A 128 14.09 15.98 2.60
CA ALA A 128 13.12 14.89 2.46
C ALA A 128 13.80 13.59 2.02
N ALA A 129 14.80 13.63 1.12
CA ALA A 129 15.52 12.44 0.68
C ALA A 129 16.34 11.78 1.80
N ILE A 130 16.95 12.58 2.68
CA ILE A 130 17.64 12.07 3.87
C ILE A 130 16.63 11.46 4.84
N ALA A 131 15.59 12.21 5.19
CA ALA A 131 14.52 11.74 6.08
C ALA A 131 13.87 10.45 5.59
N PHE A 132 13.57 10.36 4.27
CA PHE A 132 13.04 9.16 3.65
C PHE A 132 13.98 7.96 3.84
N ARG A 133 15.27 8.12 3.58
CA ARG A 133 16.24 7.02 3.68
C ARG A 133 16.29 6.46 5.10
N ASP A 134 16.40 7.34 6.09
CA ASP A 134 16.57 6.97 7.48
C ASP A 134 15.26 6.35 8.03
N ALA A 135 14.13 7.02 7.79
CA ALA A 135 12.81 6.57 8.26
C ALA A 135 12.35 5.28 7.57
N ALA A 136 12.58 5.13 6.25
CA ALA A 136 12.24 3.90 5.54
C ALA A 136 13.10 2.71 6.00
N ALA A 137 14.40 2.91 6.23
CA ALA A 137 15.27 1.84 6.71
C ALA A 137 14.87 1.37 8.12
N SER A 138 14.71 2.32 9.05
CA SER A 138 14.29 2.03 10.42
C SER A 138 12.86 1.46 10.47
N GLY A 139 11.95 2.02 9.68
CA GLY A 139 10.56 1.59 9.63
C GLY A 139 10.41 0.16 9.11
N MET A 140 11.13 -0.18 8.03
CA MET A 140 11.15 -1.55 7.51
C MET A 140 11.83 -2.54 8.45
N GLN A 141 12.84 -2.10 9.22
CA GLN A 141 13.45 -2.93 10.25
C GLN A 141 12.44 -3.24 11.37
N SER A 142 11.72 -2.23 11.85
CA SER A 142 10.68 -2.39 12.89
C SER A 142 9.51 -3.25 12.39
N PHE A 143 9.09 -3.03 11.14
CA PHE A 143 8.06 -3.83 10.47
C PHE A 143 8.48 -5.30 10.37
N ALA A 144 9.73 -5.54 9.96
CA ALA A 144 10.32 -6.87 9.90
C ALA A 144 10.56 -7.49 11.30
N ALA A 145 10.54 -6.71 12.38
CA ALA A 145 10.61 -7.21 13.75
C ALA A 145 9.22 -7.45 14.38
N GLY A 146 8.13 -7.05 13.72
CA GLY A 146 6.78 -7.12 14.27
C GLY A 146 6.42 -6.00 15.24
N ASP A 147 7.29 -4.99 15.40
CA ASP A 147 6.96 -3.78 16.16
C ASP A 147 6.16 -2.83 15.26
N PHE A 148 4.88 -3.16 15.07
CA PHE A 148 4.01 -2.44 14.15
C PHE A 148 3.74 -1.00 14.57
N PHE A 149 3.74 -0.70 15.88
CA PHE A 149 3.54 0.66 16.39
C PHE A 149 4.71 1.58 15.98
N THR A 150 5.95 1.15 16.25
CA THR A 150 7.14 1.91 15.84
C THR A 150 7.25 1.96 14.32
N ALA A 151 6.93 0.85 13.63
CA ALA A 151 6.95 0.80 12.17
C ALA A 151 5.96 1.79 11.55
N ALA A 152 4.72 1.90 12.07
CA ALA A 152 3.70 2.80 11.55
C ALA A 152 4.18 4.26 11.58
N GLN A 153 4.73 4.72 12.71
CA GLN A 153 5.24 6.09 12.85
C GLN A 153 6.39 6.41 11.89
N GLN A 154 7.34 5.48 11.77
CA GLN A 154 8.52 5.67 10.93
C GLN A 154 8.19 5.58 9.43
N LEU A 155 7.33 4.63 9.06
CA LEU A 155 6.91 4.48 7.67
C LEU A 155 5.96 5.59 7.22
N GLU A 156 5.12 6.14 8.11
CA GLU A 156 4.33 7.34 7.82
C GLU A 156 5.25 8.53 7.48
N THR A 157 6.28 8.78 8.30
CA THR A 157 7.30 9.80 8.02
C THR A 157 7.98 9.56 6.66
N ALA A 158 8.26 8.30 6.31
CA ALA A 158 8.82 7.95 5.01
C ALA A 158 7.85 8.22 3.85
N VAL A 159 6.56 7.94 4.01
CA VAL A 159 5.52 8.21 3.00
C VAL A 159 5.32 9.71 2.79
N GLU A 160 5.32 10.51 3.86
CA GLU A 160 5.28 11.98 3.75
C GLU A 160 6.49 12.52 2.99
N ALA A 161 7.68 12.00 3.28
CA ALA A 161 8.89 12.36 2.56
C ALA A 161 8.84 11.95 1.07
N LEU A 162 8.28 10.79 0.74
CA LEU A 162 8.06 10.36 -0.65
C LEU A 162 7.15 11.33 -1.42
N ALA A 163 6.09 11.85 -0.78
CA ALA A 163 5.19 12.82 -1.39
C ALA A 163 5.89 14.15 -1.74
N LEU A 164 6.92 14.54 -0.98
CA LEU A 164 7.71 15.75 -1.25
C LEU A 164 8.74 15.57 -2.38
N ILE A 165 9.34 14.38 -2.48
CA ILE A 165 10.36 14.09 -3.50
C ILE A 165 9.71 13.75 -4.84
N ASP A 166 8.44 13.32 -4.85
CA ASP A 166 7.68 12.91 -6.05
C ASP A 166 8.31 11.66 -6.70
N VAL A 167 8.72 10.70 -5.87
CA VAL A 167 9.31 9.43 -6.33
C VAL A 167 8.22 8.38 -6.44
N GLU A 168 8.06 7.87 -7.65
CA GLU A 168 7.26 6.69 -7.96
C GLU A 168 8.17 5.48 -8.22
N GLY A 169 7.64 4.27 -8.08
CA GLY A 169 8.34 3.02 -8.38
C GLY A 169 8.08 1.93 -7.33
N ALA A 170 8.54 0.72 -7.62
CA ALA A 170 8.26 -0.47 -6.82
C ALA A 170 8.64 -0.29 -5.32
N ARG A 171 9.81 0.27 -5.03
CA ARG A 171 10.25 0.52 -3.64
C ARG A 171 9.39 1.57 -2.92
N ALA A 172 8.99 2.64 -3.61
CA ALA A 172 8.11 3.65 -3.02
C ALA A 172 6.73 3.05 -2.73
N GLN A 173 6.25 2.19 -3.62
CA GLN A 173 4.99 1.46 -3.45
C GLN A 173 5.05 0.45 -2.30
N GLU A 174 6.14 -0.31 -2.18
CA GLU A 174 6.41 -1.22 -1.06
C GLU A 174 6.35 -0.48 0.29
N ILE A 175 7.02 0.68 0.41
CA ILE A 175 6.98 1.49 1.63
C ILE A 175 5.56 1.99 1.94
N ARG A 176 4.78 2.42 0.93
CA ARG A 176 3.39 2.85 1.14
C ARG A 176 2.52 1.70 1.62
N ILE A 177 2.69 0.50 1.07
CA ILE A 177 1.94 -0.68 1.47
C ILE A 177 2.33 -1.10 2.89
N ALA A 178 3.63 -1.20 3.18
CA ALA A 178 4.13 -1.51 4.51
C ALA A 178 3.66 -0.48 5.56
N ALA A 179 3.62 0.81 5.23
CA ALA A 179 3.10 1.85 6.11
C ALA A 179 1.62 1.61 6.48
N ARG A 180 0.81 1.23 5.48
CA ARG A 180 -0.62 0.96 5.69
C ARG A 180 -0.84 -0.32 6.48
N GLU A 181 -0.12 -1.39 6.19
CA GLU A 181 -0.17 -2.64 6.95
C GLU A 181 0.29 -2.43 8.39
N ALA A 182 1.36 -1.65 8.61
CA ALA A 182 1.82 -1.31 9.96
C ALA A 182 0.78 -0.51 10.73
N ALA A 183 0.17 0.51 10.12
CA ALA A 183 -0.91 1.28 10.73
C ALA A 183 -2.12 0.40 11.07
N ALA A 184 -2.50 -0.50 10.15
CA ALA A 184 -3.60 -1.43 10.37
C ALA A 184 -3.33 -2.43 11.51
N ALA A 185 -2.08 -2.90 11.63
CA ALA A 185 -1.68 -3.80 12.70
C ALA A 185 -1.51 -3.10 14.04
N ALA A 186 -1.06 -1.84 14.05
CA ALA A 186 -0.86 -1.06 15.27
C ALA A 186 -2.18 -0.61 15.91
N ASP A 187 -3.15 -0.22 15.08
CA ASP A 187 -4.45 0.32 15.51
C ASP A 187 -5.60 -0.65 15.15
N LEU A 188 -5.35 -1.96 15.29
CA LEU A 188 -6.35 -2.99 15.07
C LEU A 188 -7.46 -2.88 16.12
N LEU A 189 -8.70 -3.04 15.69
CA LEU A 189 -9.83 -3.08 16.62
C LEU A 189 -9.71 -4.30 17.55
N ASP A 190 -9.77 -4.05 18.86
CA ASP A 190 -9.74 -5.08 19.92
C ASP A 190 -11.00 -5.98 19.97
N ALA A 191 -11.93 -5.81 19.03
CA ALA A 191 -13.20 -6.51 18.95
C ALA A 191 -13.43 -7.04 17.53
N THR A 192 -14.11 -8.18 17.42
CA THR A 192 -14.50 -8.70 16.10
C THR A 192 -15.64 -7.87 15.51
N LEU A 193 -15.82 -7.92 14.19
CA LEU A 193 -16.98 -7.28 13.58
C LEU A 193 -18.31 -7.83 14.13
N ASP A 194 -18.38 -9.12 14.46
CA ASP A 194 -19.57 -9.70 15.10
C ASP A 194 -19.85 -9.06 16.46
N ASP A 195 -18.82 -8.77 17.26
CA ASP A 195 -19.00 -8.08 18.54
C ASP A 195 -19.51 -6.64 18.36
N VAL A 196 -19.03 -5.93 17.34
CA VAL A 196 -19.54 -4.60 16.97
C VAL A 196 -21.02 -4.67 16.60
N ILE A 197 -21.40 -5.64 15.76
CA ILE A 197 -22.81 -5.84 15.37
C ILE A 197 -23.67 -6.29 16.56
N ARG A 198 -23.13 -7.12 17.44
CA ARG A 198 -23.80 -7.57 18.66
C ARG A 198 -24.09 -6.40 19.60
N GLU A 199 -23.18 -5.45 19.74
CA GLU A 199 -23.42 -4.20 20.47
C GLU A 199 -24.50 -3.36 19.77
N ALA A 200 -24.40 -3.21 18.46
CA ALA A 200 -25.41 -2.50 17.65
C ALA A 200 -26.82 -3.08 17.88
N GLU A 201 -26.94 -4.40 17.89
CA GLU A 201 -28.16 -5.14 18.19
C GLU A 201 -28.70 -4.87 19.60
N ARG A 202 -27.82 -4.79 20.61
CA ARG A 202 -28.23 -4.43 21.99
C ARG A 202 -28.89 -3.06 22.04
N HIS A 203 -28.33 -2.08 21.34
CA HIS A 203 -28.91 -0.74 21.24
C HIS A 203 -30.22 -0.72 20.46
N ARG A 204 -30.26 -1.43 19.32
CA ARG A 204 -31.47 -1.55 18.49
C ARG A 204 -32.64 -2.14 19.25
N ARG A 205 -32.44 -3.24 19.98
CA ARG A 205 -33.47 -3.92 20.79
C ARG A 205 -34.05 -3.03 21.90
N ARG A 206 -33.29 -2.03 22.36
CA ARG A 206 -33.73 -1.03 23.35
C ARG A 206 -34.40 0.19 22.71
N GLY A 207 -34.51 0.24 21.38
CA GLY A 207 -35.03 1.40 20.65
C GLY A 207 -34.09 2.61 20.65
N ARG A 208 -32.77 2.40 20.81
CA ARG A 208 -31.76 3.46 21.02
C ARG A 208 -30.75 3.53 19.87
N LEU A 209 -31.25 3.61 18.64
CA LEU A 209 -30.38 3.68 17.45
C LEU A 209 -29.55 4.97 17.39
N GLU A 210 -30.06 6.09 17.90
CA GLU A 210 -29.30 7.34 17.97
C GLU A 210 -28.12 7.23 18.96
N GLU A 211 -28.34 6.64 20.14
CA GLU A 211 -27.26 6.37 21.11
C GLU A 211 -26.20 5.45 20.52
N TRP A 212 -26.60 4.48 19.69
CA TRP A 212 -25.67 3.60 18.98
C TRP A 212 -24.75 4.37 18.03
N GLN A 213 -25.26 5.30 17.24
CA GLN A 213 -24.43 6.05 16.29
C GLN A 213 -23.34 6.84 17.02
N GLU A 214 -23.69 7.47 18.14
CA GLU A 214 -22.71 8.19 18.95
C GLU A 214 -21.71 7.23 19.62
N TYR A 215 -22.18 6.12 20.18
CA TYR A 215 -21.31 5.10 20.75
C TYR A 215 -20.33 4.53 19.71
N PHE A 216 -20.80 4.23 18.50
CA PHE A 216 -19.97 3.73 17.41
C PHE A 216 -18.91 4.74 17.00
N ARG A 217 -19.29 6.01 16.86
CA ARG A 217 -18.36 7.09 16.50
C ARG A 217 -17.21 7.25 17.49
N VAL A 218 -17.49 7.07 18.78
CA VAL A 218 -16.48 7.22 19.84
C VAL A 218 -15.59 5.99 19.98
N ASN A 219 -16.15 4.78 19.83
CA ASN A 219 -15.45 3.54 20.19
C ASN A 219 -14.93 2.73 19.00
N PHE A 220 -15.52 2.88 17.81
CA PHE A 220 -15.23 2.00 16.66
C PHE A 220 -14.81 2.76 15.39
N ALA A 221 -15.31 3.97 15.17
CA ALA A 221 -14.95 4.73 13.97
C ALA A 221 -13.45 5.04 13.92
N GLY A 222 -12.84 4.83 12.75
CA GLY A 222 -11.41 4.99 12.53
C GLY A 222 -10.54 3.81 12.97
N GLN A 223 -11.10 2.82 13.68
CA GLN A 223 -10.38 1.60 14.05
C GLN A 223 -10.24 0.67 12.85
N TRP A 224 -9.13 -0.08 12.79
CA TRP A 224 -8.85 -0.97 11.68
C TRP A 224 -9.45 -2.35 11.86
N LEU A 225 -9.91 -2.93 10.76
CA LEU A 225 -10.26 -4.34 10.65
C LEU A 225 -9.45 -4.97 9.52
N VAL A 226 -9.10 -6.23 9.70
CA VAL A 226 -8.49 -7.08 8.66
C VAL A 226 -9.49 -8.17 8.27
N PHE A 227 -9.75 -8.28 6.98
CA PHE A 227 -10.68 -9.25 6.41
C PHE A 227 -9.92 -10.24 5.55
N GLU A 228 -10.26 -11.51 5.70
CA GLU A 228 -9.94 -12.57 4.76
C GLU A 228 -11.25 -13.07 4.16
N THR A 229 -11.53 -12.73 2.91
CA THR A 229 -12.84 -13.01 2.28
C THR A 229 -12.73 -13.13 0.77
N ALA A 230 -13.75 -13.70 0.14
CA ALA A 230 -13.95 -13.63 -1.30
C ALA A 230 -14.65 -12.32 -1.69
N VAL A 231 -14.10 -11.62 -2.68
CA VAL A 231 -14.72 -10.44 -3.30
C VAL A 231 -15.23 -10.83 -4.69
N GLU A 232 -16.46 -10.46 -4.99
CA GLU A 232 -17.10 -10.62 -6.29
C GLU A 232 -17.07 -9.29 -7.05
N ARG A 233 -16.66 -9.35 -8.31
CA ARG A 233 -16.73 -8.21 -9.25
C ARG A 233 -18.02 -8.30 -10.06
N TYR A 234 -18.79 -7.21 -10.10
CA TYR A 234 -20.01 -7.11 -10.90
C TYR A 234 -20.05 -5.78 -11.69
N VAL A 235 -20.87 -5.73 -12.74
CA VAL A 235 -21.11 -4.51 -13.52
C VAL A 235 -22.53 -4.04 -13.29
N ALA A 236 -22.69 -2.84 -12.74
CA ALA A 236 -23.97 -2.20 -12.54
C ALA A 236 -24.65 -1.86 -13.88
N GLU A 237 -25.93 -1.49 -13.81
CA GLU A 237 -26.75 -1.16 -14.99
C GLU A 237 -26.17 0.01 -15.82
N ASP A 238 -25.45 0.93 -15.17
CA ASP A 238 -24.77 2.05 -15.82
C ASP A 238 -23.45 1.68 -16.50
N GLY A 239 -23.04 0.40 -16.41
CA GLY A 239 -21.78 -0.11 -16.96
C GLY A 239 -20.58 0.10 -16.04
N SER A 240 -20.74 0.69 -14.86
CA SER A 240 -19.65 0.84 -13.89
C SER A 240 -19.34 -0.49 -13.21
N VAL A 241 -18.06 -0.70 -12.91
CA VAL A 241 -17.56 -1.92 -12.24
C VAL A 241 -17.55 -1.67 -10.74
N HIS A 242 -18.21 -2.55 -10.01
CA HIS A 242 -18.27 -2.53 -8.55
C HIS A 242 -17.78 -3.84 -7.95
N TYR A 243 -17.47 -3.78 -6.67
CA TYR A 243 -17.03 -4.91 -5.88
C TYR A 243 -17.99 -5.13 -4.70
N ARG A 244 -18.30 -6.40 -4.42
CA ARG A 244 -19.08 -6.78 -3.24
C ARG A 244 -18.47 -7.97 -2.54
N VAL A 245 -18.66 -8.02 -1.22
CA VAL A 245 -18.44 -9.21 -0.42
C VAL A 245 -19.79 -9.86 -0.18
N ALA A 246 -19.83 -11.19 -0.12
CA ALA A 246 -21.07 -11.90 0.21
C ALA A 246 -21.58 -11.45 1.58
N PRO A 247 -22.90 -11.19 1.74
CA PRO A 247 -23.45 -10.84 3.04
C PRO A 247 -23.25 -12.01 4.00
N PHE A 248 -22.96 -11.69 5.26
CA PHE A 248 -22.90 -12.70 6.32
C PHE A 248 -24.05 -12.52 7.30
N TYR A 249 -24.32 -13.57 8.06
CA TYR A 249 -25.41 -13.59 9.03
C TYR A 249 -24.84 -13.73 10.42
N THR A 250 -25.31 -12.89 11.34
CA THR A 250 -25.03 -13.04 12.77
C THR A 250 -25.63 -14.33 13.31
N GLU A 251 -25.24 -14.75 14.52
CA GLU A 251 -25.86 -15.87 15.23
C GLU A 251 -27.39 -15.71 15.41
N GLN A 252 -27.89 -14.47 15.36
CA GLN A 252 -29.30 -14.14 15.50
C GLN A 252 -30.07 -14.17 14.17
N GLY A 253 -29.39 -14.52 13.07
CA GLY A 253 -29.96 -14.52 11.73
C GLY A 253 -30.10 -13.12 11.12
N THR A 254 -29.60 -12.07 11.78
CA THR A 254 -29.56 -10.73 11.19
C THR A 254 -28.54 -10.70 10.07
N ARG A 255 -28.96 -10.23 8.88
CA ARG A 255 -28.11 -10.01 7.72
C ARG A 255 -27.21 -8.80 7.94
N VAL A 256 -25.93 -8.94 7.60
CA VAL A 256 -24.95 -7.84 7.62
C VAL A 256 -24.39 -7.66 6.23
N GLU A 257 -24.53 -6.45 5.70
CA GLU A 257 -23.98 -6.03 4.42
C GLU A 257 -22.73 -5.19 4.64
N LEU A 258 -21.69 -5.54 3.89
CA LEU A 258 -20.42 -4.83 3.89
C LEU A 258 -20.36 -3.95 2.64
N ASP A 259 -20.28 -2.63 2.83
CA ASP A 259 -20.12 -1.66 1.74
C ASP A 259 -18.63 -1.57 1.36
N VAL A 260 -18.18 -2.54 0.55
CA VAL A 260 -16.76 -2.75 0.20
C VAL A 260 -16.44 -2.40 -1.25
N ASP A 261 -17.10 -1.39 -1.83
CA ASP A 261 -16.79 -0.92 -3.18
C ASP A 261 -15.46 -0.15 -3.21
N LEU A 262 -14.36 -0.89 -3.08
CA LEU A 262 -13.02 -0.34 -2.88
C LEU A 262 -12.24 -0.33 -4.21
N PRO A 263 -11.73 0.84 -4.65
CA PRO A 263 -10.91 0.94 -5.86
C PRO A 263 -9.63 0.07 -5.81
N ILE A 264 -9.17 -0.29 -4.61
CA ILE A 264 -7.98 -1.11 -4.42
C ILE A 264 -8.13 -2.54 -4.96
N PHE A 265 -9.36 -2.96 -5.21
CA PHE A 265 -9.65 -4.26 -5.82
C PHE A 265 -9.42 -4.26 -7.33
N SER A 266 -9.49 -3.10 -8.00
CA SER A 266 -9.36 -3.02 -9.45
C SER A 266 -8.12 -3.70 -10.04
N PRO A 267 -6.92 -3.62 -9.43
CA PRO A 267 -5.73 -4.29 -9.95
C PRO A 267 -5.80 -5.82 -9.89
N LEU A 268 -6.67 -6.41 -9.06
CA LEU A 268 -6.72 -7.86 -8.87
C LEU A 268 -7.35 -8.63 -10.04
N TRP A 269 -8.12 -7.93 -10.88
CA TRP A 269 -8.69 -8.50 -12.10
C TRP A 269 -7.87 -8.04 -13.29
N ASP A 270 -7.51 -8.98 -14.15
CA ASP A 270 -6.93 -8.66 -15.44
C ASP A 270 -8.00 -7.94 -16.29
N HIS A 271 -7.60 -6.93 -17.05
CA HIS A 271 -8.51 -6.21 -17.94
C HIS A 271 -9.14 -7.12 -19.00
N ASP A 272 -8.51 -8.26 -19.27
CA ASP A 272 -8.99 -9.28 -20.21
C ASP A 272 -10.10 -10.18 -19.63
N THR A 273 -10.28 -10.22 -18.30
CA THR A 273 -11.42 -10.93 -17.68
C THR A 273 -12.71 -10.11 -17.82
N GLN A 274 -13.62 -10.57 -18.68
CA GLN A 274 -14.92 -9.94 -18.88
C GLN A 274 -15.78 -10.03 -17.60
N PRO A 275 -16.33 -8.91 -17.11
CA PRO A 275 -17.19 -8.92 -15.94
C PRO A 275 -18.56 -9.56 -16.23
N ARG A 276 -19.16 -10.16 -15.20
CA ARG A 276 -20.51 -10.73 -15.29
C ARG A 276 -21.56 -9.61 -15.24
N PRO A 277 -22.53 -9.57 -16.16
CA PRO A 277 -23.66 -8.66 -16.04
C PRO A 277 -24.52 -9.03 -14.83
N VAL A 278 -24.98 -8.04 -14.06
CA VAL A 278 -25.92 -8.25 -12.94
C VAL A 278 -27.22 -8.83 -13.51
N ALA A 279 -27.50 -10.08 -13.19
CA ALA A 279 -28.82 -10.66 -13.45
C ALA A 279 -29.77 -10.12 -12.37
N THR A 280 -30.65 -9.19 -12.74
CA THR A 280 -31.68 -8.62 -11.87
C THR A 280 -32.89 -9.55 -11.66
N ASP A 281 -32.91 -10.73 -12.29
CA ASP A 281 -33.98 -11.72 -12.18
C ASP A 281 -33.50 -13.03 -11.52
N ASP A 282 -33.97 -13.30 -10.31
CA ASP A 282 -33.63 -14.47 -9.46
C ASP A 282 -33.89 -15.84 -10.10
N LYS A 283 -34.62 -15.91 -11.22
CA LYS A 283 -35.08 -17.17 -11.84
C LYS A 283 -34.20 -17.75 -12.94
N GLN A 284 -33.28 -16.98 -13.54
CA GLN A 284 -32.39 -17.49 -14.62
C GLN A 284 -30.97 -17.83 -14.16
N ALA A 285 -30.67 -17.68 -12.87
CA ALA A 285 -29.33 -17.91 -12.33
C ALA A 285 -28.99 -19.40 -12.12
N ALA A 286 -29.95 -20.32 -12.03
CA ALA A 286 -29.64 -21.67 -11.54
C ALA A 286 -28.82 -22.55 -12.52
N ASP A 287 -29.04 -22.44 -13.84
CA ASP A 287 -28.50 -23.44 -14.80
C ASP A 287 -27.22 -23.01 -15.52
N SER A 288 -26.82 -21.73 -15.47
CA SER A 288 -25.60 -21.21 -16.11
C SER A 288 -24.43 -20.96 -15.14
N VAL A 289 -24.62 -21.23 -13.85
CA VAL A 289 -23.67 -20.85 -12.78
C VAL A 289 -22.48 -21.79 -12.61
N ALA A 290 -22.57 -23.06 -13.00
CA ALA A 290 -21.59 -24.04 -12.53
C ALA A 290 -20.20 -23.98 -13.20
N SER A 291 -20.06 -23.43 -14.42
CA SER A 291 -18.79 -23.51 -15.18
C SER A 291 -18.10 -22.17 -15.45
N SER A 292 -18.73 -21.03 -15.11
CA SER A 292 -18.15 -19.68 -15.25
C SER A 292 -18.05 -18.92 -13.90
N ALA A 293 -18.52 -19.51 -12.79
CA ALA A 293 -18.52 -18.86 -11.48
C ALA A 293 -17.13 -18.62 -10.88
N ASN A 294 -16.11 -19.36 -11.31
CA ASN A 294 -14.77 -19.24 -10.73
C ASN A 294 -14.01 -17.97 -11.13
N ASP A 295 -14.39 -17.29 -12.22
CA ASP A 295 -13.65 -16.10 -12.70
C ASP A 295 -14.14 -14.77 -12.08
N ALA A 296 -15.35 -14.74 -11.50
CA ALA A 296 -15.92 -13.52 -10.94
C ALA A 296 -15.55 -13.27 -9.47
N THR A 297 -15.07 -14.30 -8.77
CA THR A 297 -14.72 -14.24 -7.34
C THR A 297 -13.22 -14.36 -7.14
N THR A 298 -12.71 -13.67 -6.13
CA THR A 298 -11.28 -13.71 -5.78
C THR A 298 -11.11 -13.58 -4.28
N ASP A 299 -10.39 -14.55 -3.69
CA ASP A 299 -9.97 -14.48 -2.30
C ASP A 299 -8.96 -13.33 -2.11
N VAL A 300 -9.22 -12.49 -1.12
CA VAL A 300 -8.39 -11.34 -0.76
C VAL A 300 -8.18 -11.27 0.74
N ILE A 301 -7.01 -10.73 1.13
CA ILE A 301 -6.78 -10.24 2.48
C ILE A 301 -6.60 -8.72 2.40
N PHE A 302 -7.45 -7.96 3.09
CA PHE A 302 -7.36 -6.50 3.09
C PHE A 302 -7.63 -5.93 4.47
N ALA A 303 -7.08 -4.76 4.73
CA ALA A 303 -7.36 -3.98 5.93
C ALA A 303 -8.08 -2.68 5.57
N VAL A 304 -8.99 -2.24 6.43
CA VAL A 304 -9.71 -0.98 6.23
C VAL A 304 -10.23 -0.43 7.56
N GLN A 305 -10.36 0.90 7.68
CA GLN A 305 -10.98 1.52 8.84
C GLN A 305 -12.51 1.54 8.77
N LEU A 306 -13.14 1.31 9.92
CA LEU A 306 -14.57 1.48 10.10
C LEU A 306 -14.99 2.95 9.97
N SER A 307 -16.08 3.23 9.27
CA SER A 307 -16.63 4.58 9.08
C SER A 307 -18.00 4.73 9.74
N SER A 308 -18.92 3.78 9.49
CA SER A 308 -20.26 3.80 10.10
C SER A 308 -20.87 2.39 10.17
N CYS A 309 -21.80 2.18 11.10
CA CYS A 309 -22.63 0.98 11.17
C CYS A 309 -24.10 1.39 11.36
N THR A 310 -24.92 1.26 10.33
CA THR A 310 -26.31 1.75 10.30
C THR A 310 -27.30 0.61 10.14
N TRP A 311 -28.45 0.73 10.80
CA TRP A 311 -29.57 -0.18 10.60
C TRP A 311 -30.44 0.36 9.47
N GLU A 312 -30.67 -0.44 8.43
CA GLU A 312 -31.49 -0.03 7.29
C GLU A 312 -32.92 -0.58 7.41
N ALA A 313 -33.84 -0.01 6.62
CA ALA A 313 -35.26 -0.35 6.66
C ALA A 313 -35.58 -1.78 6.20
N ASP A 314 -34.66 -2.41 5.47
CA ASP A 314 -34.73 -3.80 5.02
C ASP A 314 -34.49 -4.83 6.15
N GLY A 315 -34.12 -4.35 7.34
CA GLY A 315 -33.83 -5.19 8.49
C GLY A 315 -32.42 -5.76 8.51
N SER A 316 -31.47 -5.09 7.84
CA SER A 316 -30.06 -5.47 7.84
C SER A 316 -29.15 -4.39 8.43
N TRP A 317 -27.96 -4.80 8.88
CA TRP A 317 -26.90 -3.87 9.26
C TRP A 317 -26.01 -3.58 8.06
N HIS A 318 -25.81 -2.29 7.77
CA HIS A 318 -24.88 -1.83 6.76
C HIS A 318 -23.62 -1.27 7.43
N VAL A 319 -22.48 -1.92 7.18
CA VAL A 319 -21.17 -1.49 7.66
C VAL A 319 -20.44 -0.80 6.53
N ARG A 320 -20.13 0.48 6.72
CA ARG A 320 -19.35 1.28 5.77
C ARG A 320 -17.94 1.49 6.27
N PHE A 321 -17.03 1.59 5.31
CA PHE A 321 -15.60 1.72 5.55
C PHE A 321 -15.03 3.03 4.99
N ASN A 322 -13.89 3.47 5.52
CA ASN A 322 -13.17 4.61 4.96
C ASN A 322 -12.33 4.14 3.76
N LEU A 323 -12.86 4.34 2.55
CA LEU A 323 -12.24 3.85 1.31
C LEU A 323 -10.82 4.40 1.08
N GLY A 324 -10.49 5.57 1.61
CA GLY A 324 -9.15 6.19 1.49
C GLY A 324 -8.08 5.52 2.35
N THR A 325 -8.48 4.63 3.26
CA THR A 325 -7.58 3.91 4.16
C THR A 325 -7.36 2.45 3.76
N ALA A 326 -8.20 1.93 2.86
CA ALA A 326 -8.12 0.53 2.47
C ALA A 326 -6.75 0.17 1.90
N CYS A 327 -6.21 -0.97 2.34
CA CYS A 327 -4.99 -1.55 1.80
C CYS A 327 -5.14 -3.06 1.60
N LEU A 328 -4.61 -3.59 0.49
CA LEU A 328 -4.44 -5.02 0.32
C LEU A 328 -3.23 -5.44 1.11
N TRP A 329 -3.36 -6.54 1.85
CA TRP A 329 -2.24 -7.13 2.56
C TRP A 329 -1.33 -7.84 1.56
N ALA A 330 -0.02 -7.66 1.69
CA ALA A 330 1.00 -8.17 0.79
C ALA A 330 2.11 -8.93 1.53
N HIS A 331 2.42 -8.56 2.78
CA HIS A 331 3.54 -9.17 3.52
C HIS A 331 3.07 -10.35 4.39
N LEU A 332 3.46 -11.57 4.00
CA LEU A 332 3.13 -12.80 4.72
C LEU A 332 3.64 -12.80 6.16
N ASP A 333 4.85 -12.31 6.41
CA ASP A 333 5.43 -12.31 7.75
C ASP A 333 4.69 -11.34 8.67
N ALA A 334 4.27 -10.18 8.16
CA ALA A 334 3.44 -9.25 8.90
C ALA A 334 2.07 -9.87 9.25
N TYR A 335 1.45 -10.57 8.29
CA TYR A 335 0.17 -11.26 8.52
C TYR A 335 0.30 -12.36 9.58
N ARG A 336 1.37 -13.16 9.53
CA ARG A 336 1.64 -14.21 10.52
C ARG A 336 1.80 -13.65 11.93
N ARG A 337 2.54 -12.55 12.07
CA ARG A 337 2.73 -11.88 13.36
C ARG A 337 1.44 -11.26 13.88
N LEU A 338 0.62 -10.69 12.99
CA LEU A 338 -0.71 -10.20 13.34
C LEU A 338 -1.58 -11.32 13.94
N LEU A 339 -1.51 -12.52 13.35
CA LEU A 339 -2.22 -13.71 13.84
C LEU A 339 -1.56 -14.38 15.07
N GLY A 340 -0.44 -13.86 15.56
CA GLY A 340 0.31 -14.46 16.68
C GLY A 340 0.91 -15.84 16.35
N LEU A 341 1.11 -16.16 15.07
CA LEU A 341 1.68 -17.44 14.66
C LEU A 341 3.21 -17.45 14.90
N PRO A 342 3.76 -18.48 15.57
CA PRO A 342 5.18 -18.53 15.89
C PRO A 342 6.03 -18.70 14.62
N GLU A 343 7.14 -17.93 14.53
CA GLU A 343 8.04 -17.98 13.38
C GLU A 343 8.84 -19.29 13.29
N SER A 344 9.17 -19.89 14.43
CA SER A 344 10.27 -20.84 14.53
C SER A 344 9.89 -22.32 14.47
N ASP A 345 8.60 -22.67 14.54
CA ASP A 345 8.21 -24.07 14.67
C ASP A 345 7.28 -24.54 13.54
N ARG A 346 7.88 -24.95 12.43
CA ARG A 346 7.16 -25.58 11.31
C ARG A 346 6.29 -26.75 11.76
N ARG A 347 6.63 -27.43 12.86
CA ARG A 347 5.84 -28.56 13.38
C ARG A 347 4.57 -28.09 14.08
N SER A 348 4.58 -26.95 14.77
CA SER A 348 3.37 -26.40 15.40
C SER A 348 2.36 -25.88 14.37
N LEU A 349 2.81 -25.67 13.12
CA LEU A 349 1.98 -25.19 12.02
C LEU A 349 1.40 -26.31 11.15
N GLU A 350 1.69 -27.59 11.41
CA GLU A 350 1.13 -28.70 10.61
C GLU A 350 -0.41 -28.68 10.51
N PRO A 351 -1.17 -28.42 11.60
CA PRO A 351 -2.63 -28.32 11.52
C PRO A 351 -3.12 -27.19 10.60
N PHE A 352 -2.31 -26.13 10.47
CA PHE A 352 -2.61 -24.94 9.68
C PHE A 352 -1.92 -24.94 8.31
N ALA A 353 -1.18 -25.99 7.95
CA ALA A 353 -0.34 -26.00 6.76
C ALA A 353 -1.14 -25.79 5.46
N THR A 354 -2.35 -26.34 5.39
CA THR A 354 -3.25 -26.15 4.23
C THR A 354 -3.73 -24.71 4.14
N GLU A 355 -4.14 -24.13 5.26
CA GLU A 355 -4.64 -22.75 5.31
C GLU A 355 -3.52 -21.75 5.05
N LEU A 356 -2.35 -21.95 5.66
CA LEU A 356 -1.16 -21.13 5.40
C LEU A 356 -0.74 -21.15 3.94
N LYS A 357 -0.83 -22.31 3.26
CA LYS A 357 -0.57 -22.40 1.81
C LYS A 357 -1.61 -21.63 0.99
N ARG A 358 -2.86 -21.58 1.44
CA ARG A 358 -3.92 -20.78 0.82
C ARG A 358 -3.63 -19.28 1.01
N VAL A 359 -3.42 -18.84 2.24
CA VAL A 359 -3.04 -17.47 2.59
C VAL A 359 -1.79 -17.01 1.84
N GLU A 360 -0.73 -17.83 1.80
CA GLU A 360 0.50 -17.52 1.06
C GLU A 360 0.22 -17.32 -0.43
N ARG A 361 -0.66 -18.13 -1.04
CA ARG A 361 -1.06 -17.96 -2.44
C ARG A 361 -1.81 -16.65 -2.67
N ILE A 362 -2.73 -16.32 -1.77
CA ILE A 362 -3.50 -15.06 -1.81
C ILE A 362 -2.53 -13.86 -1.74
N LEU A 363 -1.67 -13.82 -0.73
CA LEU A 363 -0.71 -12.72 -0.52
C LEU A 363 0.33 -12.62 -1.65
N LYS A 364 0.84 -13.73 -2.18
CA LYS A 364 1.74 -13.72 -3.34
C LYS A 364 1.09 -13.11 -4.58
N ARG A 365 -0.19 -13.44 -4.84
CA ARG A 365 -0.95 -12.84 -5.94
C ARG A 365 -1.13 -11.33 -5.71
N GLN A 366 -1.56 -10.93 -4.51
CA GLN A 366 -1.75 -9.52 -4.17
C GLN A 366 -0.44 -8.72 -4.30
N ALA A 367 0.67 -9.23 -3.76
CA ALA A 367 1.99 -8.62 -3.88
C ALA A 367 2.42 -8.43 -5.35
N SER A 368 2.23 -9.46 -6.18
CA SER A 368 2.54 -9.40 -7.61
C SER A 368 1.74 -8.32 -8.34
N VAL A 369 0.43 -8.24 -8.06
CA VAL A 369 -0.46 -7.23 -8.64
C VAL A 369 -0.07 -5.82 -8.19
N LEU A 370 0.38 -5.67 -6.95
CA LEU A 370 0.84 -4.39 -6.39
C LEU A 370 2.26 -4.00 -6.87
N GLY A 371 2.89 -4.82 -7.72
CA GLY A 371 4.25 -4.58 -8.20
C GLY A 371 5.32 -4.77 -7.13
N ILE A 372 4.97 -5.40 -6.00
CA ILE A 372 5.94 -5.86 -5.01
C ILE A 372 6.51 -7.16 -5.57
N THR A 373 7.74 -7.08 -6.08
CA THR A 373 8.47 -8.31 -6.38
C THR A 373 8.76 -8.98 -5.05
N PRO A 374 8.32 -10.23 -4.81
CA PRO A 374 8.83 -10.97 -3.68
C PRO A 374 10.34 -10.93 -3.85
N LYS A 375 11.04 -10.38 -2.85
CA LYS A 375 12.48 -10.39 -2.82
C LYS A 375 12.84 -11.86 -2.95
N ASN A 376 13.21 -12.29 -4.16
CA ASN A 376 13.54 -13.69 -4.42
C ASN A 376 14.48 -14.03 -3.29
N GLU A 377 14.05 -14.93 -2.40
CA GLU A 377 14.94 -15.54 -1.43
C GLU A 377 16.08 -16.02 -2.29
N ALA A 378 17.18 -15.27 -2.27
CA ALA A 378 18.41 -15.71 -2.89
C ALA A 378 18.65 -17.03 -2.18
N ALA A 379 18.48 -18.13 -2.92
CA ALA A 379 18.64 -19.45 -2.39
C ALA A 379 19.95 -19.45 -1.58
N PRO A 380 19.90 -19.84 -0.29
CA PRO A 380 21.03 -19.68 0.62
C PRO A 380 22.31 -20.33 0.08
#